data_AF-A0A1F2R6V6-F1
#
_entry.id   AF-A0A1F2R6V6-F1
#
_cell.length_a   1.000
_cell.length_b   1.000
_cell.length_c   1.000
_cell.angle_alpha   90.00
_cell.angle_beta   90.00
_cell.angle_gamma   90.00
#
_symmetry.space_group_name_H-M   'P 1'
#
loop_
_entity.id
_entity.type
_entity.pdbx_description
1 polymer ?
#
loop_
_entity_poly.entity_id
_entity_poly.type
_entity_poly.pdbx_seq_one_letter_code
_entity_poly.pdbx_strand_id
1 'polypeptide(L)'
;MLRIHRLYIKTALVYLLLGVMAGGWMLLARAGVAPEAPERLYTVHIHLLGAGFLLLMVCGVAQWMFPRKSGESREQAARDPLGWTAYLLITAGLAVRVIGELLSAVVGSGLLAVSVVMQVGGVLAFVVAIWPRVYMPGAKLQ
;
A
#
# COMPACT_ATOMS: atom_id res chain seq x y z
N MET A 1 5.76 19.83 -8.70
CA MET A 1 4.67 19.45 -7.78
C MET A 1 4.51 17.93 -7.73
N LEU A 2 4.76 17.32 -6.56
CA LEU A 2 4.49 15.90 -6.33
C LEU A 2 2.96 15.71 -6.27
N ARG A 3 2.42 14.89 -7.18
CA ARG A 3 1.01 14.52 -7.13
C ARG A 3 0.91 13.19 -6.39
N ILE A 4 0.13 13.14 -5.31
CA ILE A 4 0.05 11.98 -4.42
C ILE A 4 -0.22 10.66 -5.15
N HIS A 5 -1.10 10.64 -6.16
CA HIS A 5 -1.35 9.45 -6.98
C HIS A 5 -0.10 8.90 -7.67
N ARG A 6 0.84 9.76 -8.10
CA ARG A 6 2.11 9.32 -8.69
C ARG A 6 3.01 8.65 -7.66
N LEU A 7 2.98 9.10 -6.40
CA LEU A 7 3.70 8.44 -5.31
C LEU A 7 3.13 7.05 -5.07
N TYR A 8 1.81 6.92 -4.92
CA TYR A 8 1.15 5.61 -4.80
C TYR A 8 1.59 4.64 -5.89
N ILE A 9 1.47 5.04 -7.15
CA ILE A 9 1.78 4.18 -8.30
C ILE A 9 3.27 3.82 -8.33
N LYS A 10 4.18 4.79 -8.12
CA LYS A 10 5.62 4.50 -8.10
C LYS A 10 6.00 3.56 -6.96
N THR A 11 5.46 3.78 -5.76
CA THR A 11 5.71 2.94 -4.60
C THR A 11 5.13 1.53 -4.79
N ALA A 12 3.95 1.42 -5.41
CA ALA A 12 3.35 0.13 -5.78
C ALA A 12 4.26 -0.66 -6.73
N LEU A 13 4.85 -0.02 -7.74
CA LEU A 13 5.77 -0.67 -8.67
C LEU A 13 7.07 -1.11 -7.98
N VAL A 14 7.57 -0.34 -7.01
CA VAL A 14 8.71 -0.77 -6.19
C VAL A 14 8.34 -2.02 -5.38
N TYR A 15 7.18 -2.04 -4.73
CA TYR A 15 6.75 -3.23 -3.99
C TYR A 15 6.45 -4.43 -4.88
N LEU A 16 5.99 -4.23 -6.12
CA LEU A 16 5.87 -5.29 -7.11
C LEU A 16 7.24 -5.94 -7.37
N LEU A 17 8.25 -5.11 -7.65
CA LEU A 17 9.61 -5.60 -7.89
C LEU A 17 10.15 -6.36 -6.68
N LEU A 18 10.02 -5.81 -5.48
CA LEU A 18 10.45 -6.46 -4.24
C LEU A 18 9.70 -7.77 -3.97
N GLY A 19 8.39 -7.79 -4.21
CA GLY A 19 7.56 -8.99 -4.06
C GLY A 19 7.95 -10.10 -5.04
N VAL A 20 8.15 -9.76 -6.32
CA VAL A 20 8.63 -10.71 -7.34
C VAL A 20 10.03 -11.22 -7.00
N MET A 21 10.93 -10.35 -6.54
CA MET A 21 12.26 -10.76 -6.07
C MET A 21 12.18 -11.73 -4.89
N ALA A 22 11.33 -11.47 -3.89
CA ALA A 22 11.14 -12.37 -2.76
C ALA A 22 10.62 -13.75 -3.20
N GLY A 23 9.64 -13.79 -4.09
CA GLY A 23 9.12 -15.03 -4.66
C GLY A 23 10.16 -15.77 -5.50
N GLY A 24 10.91 -15.05 -6.33
CA GLY A 24 12.02 -15.59 -7.12
C GLY A 24 13.12 -16.19 -6.24
N TRP A 25 13.49 -15.52 -5.15
CA TRP A 25 14.47 -16.04 -4.19
C TRP A 25 14.01 -17.36 -3.58
N MET A 26 12.75 -17.47 -3.15
CA MET A 26 12.20 -18.72 -2.62
C MET A 26 12.26 -19.86 -3.64
N LEU A 27 11.98 -19.59 -4.92
CA LEU A 27 12.06 -20.59 -5.98
C LEU A 27 13.51 -21.03 -6.25
N LEU A 28 14.45 -20.09 -6.26
CA LEU A 28 15.88 -20.41 -6.41
C LEU A 28 16.42 -21.21 -5.22
N ALA A 29 16.02 -20.87 -3.99
CA ALA A 29 16.37 -21.63 -2.79
C ALA A 29 15.82 -23.05 -2.85
N ARG A 30 14.57 -23.22 -3.26
CA ARG A 30 13.94 -24.54 -3.46
C ARG A 30 14.65 -25.37 -4.55
N ALA A 31 15.20 -24.72 -5.56
CA ALA A 31 15.98 -25.36 -6.62
C ALA A 31 17.45 -25.66 -6.21
N GLY A 32 17.88 -25.27 -5.01
CA GLY A 32 19.27 -25.42 -4.55
C GLY A 32 20.26 -24.43 -5.16
N VAL A 33 19.77 -23.36 -5.82
CA VAL A 33 20.59 -22.35 -6.50
C VAL A 33 20.93 -21.19 -5.57
N ALA A 34 20.05 -20.86 -4.61
CA ALA A 34 20.25 -19.80 -3.63
C ALA A 34 20.30 -20.37 -2.20
N PRO A 35 20.86 -19.62 -1.23
CA PRO A 35 20.76 -19.97 0.19
C PRO A 35 19.31 -20.13 0.65
N GLU A 36 19.14 -20.86 1.76
CA GLU A 36 17.82 -21.06 2.37
C GLU A 36 17.12 -19.72 2.62
N ALA A 37 15.85 -19.65 2.22
CA ALA A 37 15.04 -18.45 2.39
C ALA A 37 14.65 -18.28 3.86
N PRO A 38 14.52 -17.03 4.37
CA PRO A 38 13.92 -16.79 5.67
C PRO A 38 12.55 -17.47 5.79
N GLU A 39 12.27 -18.07 6.94
CA GLU A 39 11.05 -18.87 7.20
C GLU A 39 9.77 -18.11 6.84
N ARG A 40 9.72 -16.81 7.15
CA ARG A 40 8.54 -15.95 6.94
C ARG A 40 8.61 -15.15 5.64
N LEU A 41 9.54 -15.47 4.73
CA LEU A 41 9.66 -14.76 3.45
C LEU A 41 8.41 -14.90 2.59
N TYR A 42 7.68 -16.03 2.69
CA TYR A 42 6.38 -16.18 2.03
C TYR A 42 5.37 -15.13 2.51
N THR A 43 5.27 -14.92 3.83
CA THR A 43 4.40 -13.90 4.42
C THR A 43 4.80 -12.50 3.94
N VAL A 44 6.10 -12.21 3.87
CA VAL A 44 6.62 -10.95 3.32
C VAL A 44 6.21 -10.80 1.85
N HIS A 45 6.41 -11.83 1.03
CA HIS A 45 6.05 -11.85 -0.39
C HIS A 45 4.57 -11.51 -0.62
N ILE A 46 3.65 -12.17 0.07
CA ILE A 46 2.21 -11.92 -0.10
C ILE A 46 1.81 -10.50 0.34
N HIS A 47 2.43 -9.94 1.37
CA HIS A 47 2.12 -8.58 1.82
C HIS A 47 2.72 -7.52 0.90
N LEU A 48 3.92 -7.76 0.35
CA LEU A 48 4.52 -6.89 -0.67
C LEU A 48 3.65 -6.85 -1.93
N LEU A 49 3.14 -7.99 -2.40
CA LEU A 49 2.29 -8.03 -3.59
C LEU A 49 0.85 -7.54 -3.33
N GLY A 50 0.25 -7.94 -2.21
CA GLY A 50 -1.13 -7.59 -1.88
C GLY A 50 -1.29 -6.15 -1.41
N ALA A 51 -0.67 -5.81 -0.27
CA ALA A 51 -0.80 -4.48 0.33
C ALA A 51 0.13 -3.47 -0.35
N GLY A 52 1.35 -3.88 -0.70
CA GLY A 52 2.35 -3.00 -1.31
C GLY A 52 2.03 -2.68 -2.76
N PHE A 53 1.90 -3.69 -3.61
CA PHE A 53 1.62 -3.47 -5.03
C PHE A 53 0.14 -3.24 -5.30
N LEU A 54 -0.70 -4.27 -5.12
CA LEU A 54 -2.08 -4.24 -5.62
C LEU A 54 -2.91 -3.14 -4.95
N LEU A 55 -2.91 -3.07 -3.62
CA LEU A 55 -3.70 -2.09 -2.89
C LEU A 55 -3.23 -0.66 -3.17
N LEU A 56 -1.92 -0.35 -3.10
CA LEU A 56 -1.45 1.00 -3.42
C LEU A 56 -1.70 1.39 -4.88
N MET A 57 -1.60 0.44 -5.82
CA MET A 57 -1.94 0.68 -7.22
C MET A 57 -3.42 1.08 -7.35
N VAL A 58 -4.33 0.29 -6.78
CA VAL A 58 -5.77 0.59 -6.79
C VAL A 58 -6.06 1.92 -6.12
N CYS A 59 -5.48 2.20 -4.95
CA CYS A 59 -5.66 3.48 -4.27
C CYS A 59 -5.16 4.68 -5.09
N GLY A 60 -3.96 4.55 -5.68
CA GLY A 60 -3.37 5.60 -6.51
C GLY A 60 -4.19 5.89 -7.77
N VAL A 61 -4.65 4.83 -8.44
CA VAL A 61 -5.53 4.93 -9.61
C VAL A 61 -6.88 5.52 -9.24
N ALA A 62 -7.51 5.07 -8.15
CA ALA A 62 -8.78 5.59 -7.66
C ALA A 62 -8.70 7.10 -7.36
N GLN A 63 -7.65 7.53 -6.67
CA GLN A 63 -7.41 8.96 -6.38
C GLN A 63 -7.31 9.81 -7.66
N TRP A 64 -6.84 9.23 -8.76
CA TRP A 64 -6.76 9.87 -10.07
C TRP A 64 -8.07 9.80 -10.88
N MET A 65 -8.77 8.65 -10.88
CA MET A 65 -9.96 8.40 -11.70
C MET A 65 -11.24 8.99 -11.12
N PHE A 66 -11.45 8.87 -9.80
CA PHE A 66 -12.70 9.33 -9.20
C PHE A 66 -12.84 10.86 -9.32
N PRO A 67 -14.05 11.40 -9.51
CA PRO A 67 -14.28 12.83 -9.60
C PRO A 67 -13.69 13.57 -8.39
N ARG A 68 -13.10 14.73 -8.61
CA ARG A 68 -12.61 15.60 -7.52
C ARG A 68 -13.80 16.27 -6.83
N LYS A 69 -13.58 16.81 -5.63
CA LYS A 69 -14.62 17.57 -4.93
C LYS A 69 -15.00 18.80 -5.78
N SER A 70 -16.27 19.20 -5.75
CA SER A 70 -16.74 20.36 -6.53
C SER A 70 -15.92 21.61 -6.18
N GLY A 71 -15.43 22.33 -7.19
CA GLY A 71 -14.60 23.52 -7.01
C GLY A 71 -13.13 23.26 -6.61
N GLU A 72 -12.73 22.01 -6.37
CA GLU A 72 -11.36 21.67 -5.96
C GLU A 72 -10.38 21.79 -7.14
N SER A 73 -9.23 22.43 -6.93
CA SER A 73 -8.13 22.49 -7.89
C SER A 73 -7.34 21.18 -7.92
N ARG A 74 -6.51 20.97 -8.96
CA ARG A 74 -5.63 19.77 -9.01
C ARG A 74 -4.58 19.77 -7.90
N GLU A 75 -4.19 20.96 -7.43
CA GLU A 75 -3.23 21.13 -6.36
C GLU A 75 -3.83 20.82 -4.99
N GLN A 76 -5.05 21.28 -4.75
CA GLN A 76 -5.79 20.96 -3.52
C GLN A 76 -6.02 19.45 -3.42
N ALA A 77 -6.48 18.80 -4.49
CA ALA A 77 -6.66 17.34 -4.51
C ALA A 77 -5.34 16.57 -4.28
N ALA A 78 -4.20 17.11 -4.72
CA ALA A 78 -2.89 16.49 -4.49
C ALA A 78 -2.40 16.61 -3.03
N ARG A 79 -2.99 17.51 -2.25
CA ARG A 79 -2.68 17.78 -0.84
C ARG A 79 -3.76 17.25 0.11
N ASP A 80 -4.71 16.43 -0.39
CA ASP A 80 -5.77 15.84 0.43
C ASP A 80 -5.18 15.11 1.65
N PRO A 81 -5.44 15.60 2.88
CA PRO A 81 -4.83 15.03 4.09
C PRO A 81 -5.15 13.54 4.24
N LEU A 82 -6.37 13.11 3.94
CA LEU A 82 -6.76 11.71 4.07
C LEU A 82 -6.03 10.81 3.08
N GLY A 83 -5.79 11.30 1.86
CA GLY A 83 -4.96 10.62 0.88
C GLY A 83 -3.52 10.42 1.38
N TRP A 84 -2.93 11.46 1.98
CA TRP A 84 -1.58 11.38 2.55
C TRP A 84 -1.52 10.49 3.79
N THR A 85 -2.50 10.57 4.69
CA THR A 85 -2.62 9.68 5.85
C THR A 85 -2.72 8.23 5.42
N ALA A 86 -3.57 7.93 4.44
CA ALA A 86 -3.69 6.58 3.89
C ALA A 86 -2.35 6.09 3.32
N TYR A 87 -1.68 6.92 2.53
CA TYR A 87 -0.39 6.58 1.92
C TYR A 87 0.65 6.25 2.99
N LEU A 88 0.83 7.15 3.97
CA LEU A 88 1.83 7.02 5.01
C LEU A 88 1.55 5.81 5.91
N LEU A 89 0.29 5.61 6.34
CA LEU A 89 -0.07 4.50 7.21
C LEU A 89 0.08 3.14 6.53
N ILE A 90 -0.33 3.01 5.26
CA ILE A 90 -0.18 1.75 4.51
C ILE A 90 1.30 1.46 4.27
N THR A 91 2.06 2.43 3.77
CA THR A 91 3.49 2.21 3.44
C THR A 91 4.36 2.00 4.67
N ALA A 92 4.19 2.80 5.72
CA ALA A 92 4.92 2.61 6.97
C ALA A 92 4.47 1.35 7.71
N GLY A 93 3.16 1.05 7.75
CA GLY A 93 2.63 -0.17 8.34
C GLY A 93 3.13 -1.44 7.64
N LEU A 94 3.28 -1.38 6.31
CA LEU A 94 3.89 -2.45 5.52
C LEU A 94 5.40 -2.56 5.77
N ALA A 95 6.13 -1.44 5.86
CA ALA A 95 7.56 -1.48 6.22
C ALA A 95 7.78 -2.13 7.59
N VAL A 96 6.95 -1.75 8.59
CA VAL A 96 6.94 -2.38 9.92
C VAL A 96 6.60 -3.87 9.82
N ARG A 97 5.67 -4.27 8.94
CA ARG A 97 5.37 -5.69 8.69
C ARG A 97 6.60 -6.43 8.21
N VAL A 98 7.25 -5.93 7.15
CA VAL A 98 8.39 -6.60 6.52
C VAL A 98 9.52 -6.77 7.54
N ILE A 99 9.83 -5.73 8.31
CA ILE A 99 10.85 -5.80 9.37
C ILE A 99 10.44 -6.81 10.45
N GLY A 100 9.18 -6.77 10.91
CA GLY A 100 8.66 -7.69 11.92
C GLY A 100 8.69 -9.16 11.50
N GLU A 101 8.44 -9.46 10.23
CA GLU A 101 8.48 -10.82 9.70
C GLU A 101 9.92 -11.30 9.46
N LEU A 102 10.81 -10.45 8.92
CA LEU A 102 12.21 -10.83 8.66
C LEU A 102 13.04 -10.97 9.94
N LEU A 103 12.70 -10.21 10.98
CA LEU A 103 13.40 -10.22 12.27
C LEU A 103 12.58 -10.92 13.37
N SER A 104 11.60 -11.77 13.01
CA SER A 104 10.65 -12.37 13.96
C SER A 104 11.30 -13.13 15.13
N ALA A 105 12.53 -13.59 14.97
CA ALA A 105 13.31 -14.23 16.04
C ALA A 105 13.76 -13.25 17.14
N VAL A 106 13.80 -11.96 16.85
CA VAL A 106 14.32 -10.89 17.73
C VAL A 106 13.22 -9.91 18.14
N VAL A 107 12.24 -9.66 17.27
CA VAL A 107 11.11 -8.74 17.56
C VAL A 107 9.86 -9.51 17.94
N GLY A 108 9.25 -9.08 19.05
CA GLY A 108 8.00 -9.66 19.56
C GLY A 108 6.77 -9.31 18.70
N SER A 109 5.69 -10.05 18.94
CA SER A 109 4.41 -9.91 18.22
C SER A 109 3.78 -8.51 18.30
N GLY A 110 4.16 -7.69 19.28
CA GLY A 110 3.71 -6.31 19.41
C GLY A 110 3.99 -5.46 18.17
N LEU A 111 5.13 -5.67 17.50
CA LEU A 111 5.47 -4.92 16.27
C LEU A 111 4.52 -5.27 15.11
N LEU A 112 4.12 -6.55 15.03
CA LEU A 112 3.14 -7.01 14.04
C LEU A 112 1.75 -6.43 14.33
N ALA A 113 1.37 -6.34 15.61
CA ALA A 113 0.11 -5.69 16.01
C ALA A 113 0.09 -4.20 15.60
N VAL A 114 1.19 -3.47 15.82
CA VAL A 114 1.34 -2.08 15.36
C VAL A 114 1.19 -1.99 13.84
N SER A 115 1.84 -2.88 13.09
CA SER A 115 1.69 -2.96 11.63
C SER A 115 0.23 -3.16 11.20
N VAL A 116 -0.53 -4.03 11.88
CA VAL A 116 -1.95 -4.25 11.58
C VAL A 116 -2.75 -2.96 11.80
N VAL A 117 -2.59 -2.31 12.97
CA VAL A 117 -3.31 -1.08 13.31
C VAL A 117 -3.03 0.02 12.28
N MET A 118 -1.76 0.18 11.89
CA MET A 118 -1.37 1.14 10.86
C MET A 118 -2.02 0.83 9.51
N GLN A 119 -1.94 -0.42 9.03
CA GLN A 119 -2.51 -0.79 7.74
C GLN A 119 -4.04 -0.63 7.71
N VAL A 120 -4.73 -1.06 8.78
CA VAL A 120 -6.19 -0.88 8.91
C VAL A 120 -6.54 0.60 8.94
N GLY A 121 -5.83 1.41 9.74
CA GLY A 121 -6.04 2.86 9.79
C GLY A 121 -5.81 3.54 8.43
N GLY A 122 -4.82 3.10 7.68
CA GLY A 122 -4.55 3.61 6.34
C GLY A 122 -5.63 3.25 5.31
N VAL A 123 -6.14 2.02 5.37
CA VAL A 123 -7.29 1.59 4.54
C VAL A 123 -8.54 2.38 4.91
N LEU A 124 -8.83 2.57 6.20
CA LEU A 124 -9.97 3.37 6.66
C LEU A 124 -9.85 4.83 6.18
N ALA A 125 -8.68 5.45 6.30
CA ALA A 125 -8.43 6.79 5.78
C ALA A 125 -8.70 6.88 4.27
N PHE A 126 -8.28 5.87 3.49
CA PHE A 126 -8.57 5.80 2.07
C PHE A 126 -10.07 5.65 1.77
N VAL A 127 -10.78 4.77 2.49
CA VAL A 127 -12.23 4.58 2.34
C VAL A 127 -12.96 5.89 2.60
N VAL A 128 -12.65 6.57 3.71
CA VAL A 128 -13.26 7.88 4.05
C VAL A 128 -12.95 8.93 2.98
N ALA A 129 -11.74 8.93 2.41
CA ALA A 129 -11.35 9.87 1.36
C ALA A 129 -12.13 9.66 0.05
N ILE A 130 -12.35 8.39 -0.33
CA ILE A 130 -12.88 8.04 -1.64
C ILE A 130 -14.40 7.89 -1.66
N TRP A 131 -15.02 7.48 -0.55
CA TRP A 131 -16.46 7.22 -0.44
C TRP A 131 -17.34 8.34 -1.02
N PRO A 132 -17.16 9.63 -0.66
CA PRO A 132 -18.01 10.70 -1.20
C PRO A 132 -17.75 11.01 -2.68
N ARG A 133 -16.72 10.40 -3.28
CA ARG A 133 -16.38 10.55 -4.70
C ARG A 133 -16.98 9.43 -5.56
N VAL A 134 -17.58 8.40 -4.93
CA VAL A 134 -18.24 7.28 -5.61
C VAL A 134 -19.67 7.69 -5.99
N TYR A 135 -19.82 8.44 -7.08
CA TYR A 135 -21.11 8.80 -7.66
C TYR A 135 -20.99 8.92 -9.18
N MET A 136 -22.13 8.83 -9.88
CA MET A 136 -22.17 8.99 -11.34
C MET A 136 -21.92 10.46 -11.72
N PRO A 137 -20.91 10.77 -12.55
CA PRO A 137 -20.73 12.10 -13.11
C PRO A 137 -21.95 12.49 -13.95
N GLY A 138 -22.61 13.60 -13.63
CA GLY A 138 -23.72 14.15 -14.42
C GLY A 138 -25.13 13.80 -13.94
N ALA A 139 -25.28 13.11 -12.80
CA ALA A 139 -26.58 13.05 -12.13
C ALA A 139 -26.97 14.45 -11.66
N LYS A 140 -27.85 15.13 -12.42
CA LYS A 140 -28.55 16.30 -11.90
C LYS A 140 -29.35 15.80 -10.70
N LEU A 141 -29.01 16.29 -9.51
CA LEU A 141 -29.90 16.18 -8.35
C LEU A 141 -31.22 16.85 -8.78
N GLN A 142 -32.26 16.03 -8.96
CA GLN A 142 -33.62 16.51 -9.13
C GLN A 142 -34.14 17.04 -7.81
#